data_AF-A0A6A5UZG7-F1
#
_entry.id   AF-A0A6A5UZG7-F1
#
_cell.length_a   1.000
_cell.length_b   1.000
_cell.length_c   1.000
_cell.angle_alpha   90.00
_cell.angle_beta   90.00
_cell.angle_gamma   90.00
#
_symmetry.space_group_name_H-M   'P 1'
#
loop_
_entity.id
_entity.type
_entity.pdbx_description
1 polymer ?
#
loop_
_entity_poly.entity_id
_entity_poly.type
_entity_poly.pdbx_seq_one_letter_code
_entity_poly.pdbx_strand_id
1 'polypeptide(L)'
;MDNSRKCLVPQQEQALLQHINKLIERRLPPTREIIRNFALSKVIDAVRHHANSYLKYRLYFDLLHEKMAQYNIQACNTYNMDEKGFLIGILGRSKRIFNREI
;
A
#
# COMPACT_ATOMS: atom_id res chain seq x y z
N MET A 1 27.57 -1.35 -1.61
CA MET A 1 26.93 -2.36 -2.48
C MET A 1 26.50 -3.52 -1.59
N ASP A 2 25.36 -3.41 -0.90
CA ASP A 2 24.86 -4.49 -0.04
C ASP A 2 24.06 -5.47 -0.90
N ASN A 3 24.69 -6.59 -1.27
CA ASN A 3 24.09 -7.65 -2.04
C ASN A 3 23.46 -8.68 -1.09
N SER A 4 22.64 -8.20 -0.15
CA SER A 4 21.87 -9.04 0.75
C SER A 4 20.78 -9.76 -0.05
N ARG A 5 21.11 -10.94 -0.58
CA ARG A 5 20.12 -11.93 -1.04
C ARG A 5 19.31 -12.37 0.17
N LYS A 6 18.29 -11.60 0.54
CA LYS A 6 17.34 -11.96 1.58
C LYS A 6 16.58 -13.20 1.12
N CYS A 7 16.80 -14.32 1.80
CA CYS A 7 16.01 -15.52 1.59
C CYS A 7 14.55 -15.21 1.91
N LEU A 8 13.63 -15.70 1.07
CA LEU A 8 12.21 -15.60 1.35
C LEU A 8 11.90 -16.38 2.63
N VAL A 9 11.04 -15.81 3.48
CA VAL A 9 10.49 -16.52 4.65
C VAL A 9 9.65 -17.69 4.12
N PRO A 10 9.56 -18.86 4.80
CA PRO A 10 8.82 -20.02 4.29
C PRO A 10 7.38 -19.73 3.83
N GLN A 11 6.69 -18.81 4.52
CA GLN A 11 5.35 -18.35 4.13
C GLN A 11 5.35 -17.58 2.79
N GLN A 12 6.39 -16.78 2.53
CA GLN A 12 6.54 -16.04 1.28
C GLN A 12 6.88 -16.96 0.11
N GLU A 13 7.67 -18.01 0.37
CA GLU A 13 7.95 -19.07 -0.60
C GLU A 13 6.68 -19.83 -0.98
N GLN A 14 5.87 -20.24 0.00
CA GLN A 14 4.59 -20.89 -0.25
C GLN A 14 3.63 -19.99 -1.06
N ALA A 15 3.58 -18.69 -0.74
CA ALA A 15 2.79 -17.72 -1.51
C ALA A 15 3.30 -17.57 -2.96
N LEU A 16 4.60 -17.66 -3.19
CA LEU A 16 5.18 -17.64 -4.54
C LEU A 16 4.80 -18.89 -5.33
N LEU A 17 4.87 -20.08 -4.72
CA LEU A 17 4.46 -21.33 -5.37
C LEU A 17 2.98 -21.31 -5.76
N GLN A 18 2.11 -20.84 -4.86
CA GLN A 18 0.69 -20.65 -5.16
C GLN A 18 0.47 -19.67 -6.32
N HIS A 19 1.25 -18.59 -6.37
CA HIS A 19 1.16 -17.62 -7.47
C HIS A 19 1.58 -18.23 -8.80
N ILE A 20 2.67 -19.01 -8.83
CA ILE A 20 3.14 -19.71 -10.03
C ILE A 20 2.08 -20.70 -10.52
N ASN A 21 1.50 -21.51 -9.63
CA ASN A 21 0.42 -22.43 -9.98
C ASN A 21 -0.77 -21.69 -10.61
N LYS A 22 -1.16 -20.55 -10.03
CA LYS A 22 -2.23 -19.71 -10.57
C LYS A 22 -1.89 -19.12 -11.96
N LEU A 23 -0.63 -18.81 -12.23
CA LEU A 23 -0.21 -18.37 -13.57
C LEU A 23 -0.35 -19.51 -14.59
N ILE A 24 0.09 -20.72 -14.21
CA ILE A 24 -0.03 -21.93 -15.03
C ILE A 24 -1.50 -22.25 -15.34
N GLU A 25 -2.38 -22.23 -14.34
CA GLU A 25 -3.83 -22.43 -14.50
C GLU A 25 -4.44 -21.43 -15.48
N ARG A 26 -3.95 -20.18 -15.47
CA ARG A 26 -4.39 -19.11 -16.37
C ARG A 26 -3.70 -19.15 -17.74
N ARG A 27 -2.90 -20.19 -18.01
CA ARG A 27 -2.09 -20.33 -19.24
C ARG A 27 -1.15 -19.14 -19.48
N LEU A 28 -0.66 -18.54 -18.39
CA LEU A 28 0.31 -17.46 -18.43
C LEU A 28 1.70 -18.02 -18.07
N PRO A 29 2.73 -17.74 -18.88
CA PRO A 29 4.07 -18.19 -18.55
C PRO A 29 4.58 -17.45 -17.30
N PRO A 30 5.09 -18.15 -16.28
CA PRO A 30 5.71 -17.52 -15.12
C PRO A 30 7.08 -16.96 -15.50
N THR A 31 7.10 -15.84 -16.22
CA THR A 31 8.34 -15.20 -16.66
C THR A 31 9.13 -14.68 -15.47
N ARG A 32 10.45 -14.58 -15.63
CA ARG A 32 11.37 -14.04 -14.59
C ARG A 32 10.93 -12.66 -14.08
N GLU A 33 10.37 -11.84 -14.95
CA GLU A 33 9.88 -10.51 -14.60
C GLU A 33 8.64 -10.57 -13.70
N ILE A 34 7.66 -11.41 -14.04
CA ILE A 34 6.46 -11.60 -13.22
C ILE A 34 6.83 -12.15 -11.83
N ILE A 35 7.70 -13.17 -11.79
CA ILE A 35 8.21 -13.75 -10.54
C ILE A 35 8.91 -12.69 -9.69
N ARG A 36 9.79 -11.88 -10.30
CA ARG A 36 10.48 -10.77 -9.62
C ARG A 36 9.50 -9.75 -9.06
N ASN A 37 8.54 -9.30 -9.87
CA ASN A 37 7.56 -8.29 -9.47
C ASN A 37 6.70 -8.78 -8.30
N PHE A 38 6.30 -10.05 -8.33
CA PHE A 38 5.60 -10.69 -7.21
C PHE A 38 6.47 -10.75 -5.95
N ALA A 39 7.73 -11.18 -6.06
CA ALA A 39 8.62 -11.23 -4.90
C ALA A 39 8.86 -9.83 -4.31
N LEU A 40 9.07 -8.82 -5.15
CA LEU A 40 9.23 -7.43 -4.73
C LEU A 40 8.00 -6.90 -4.00
N SER A 41 6.78 -7.20 -4.48
CA SER A 41 5.57 -6.76 -3.80
C SER A 41 5.45 -7.35 -2.39
N LYS A 42 5.79 -8.63 -2.20
CA LYS A 42 5.79 -9.29 -0.88
C LYS A 42 6.80 -8.69 0.09
N VAL A 43 7.98 -8.31 -0.39
CA VAL A 43 8.98 -7.62 0.43
C VAL A 43 8.48 -6.25 0.86
N ILE A 44 7.92 -5.47 -0.07
CA ILE A 44 7.39 -4.13 0.23
C ILE A 44 6.24 -4.24 1.24
N ASP A 45 5.35 -5.20 1.10
CA ASP A 45 4.25 -5.41 2.05
C ASP A 45 4.77 -5.80 3.44
N ALA A 46 5.78 -6.67 3.53
CA ALA A 46 6.42 -7.00 4.80
C ALA A 46 7.07 -5.77 5.47
N VAL A 47 7.72 -4.90 4.70
CA VAL A 47 8.28 -3.64 5.19
C VAL A 47 7.17 -2.71 5.69
N ARG A 48 6.04 -2.61 4.97
CA ARG A 48 4.87 -1.83 5.41
C ARG A 48 4.30 -2.37 6.72
N HIS A 49 4.13 -3.69 6.82
CA HIS A 49 3.65 -4.34 8.05
C HIS A 49 4.60 -4.13 9.22
N HIS A 50 5.91 -4.17 9.00
CA HIS A 50 6.89 -3.92 10.05
C HIS A 50 6.96 -2.44 10.47
N ALA A 51 6.75 -1.52 9.52
CA ALA A 51 6.64 -0.09 9.81
C ALA A 51 5.35 0.29 10.56
N ASN A 52 4.36 -0.60 10.54
CA ASN A 52 3.08 -0.46 11.23
C ASN A 52 3.29 -0.53 12.74
N SER A 53 2.98 0.54 13.46
CA SER A 53 3.20 0.60 14.91
C SER A 53 2.03 1.29 15.60
N TYR A 54 1.38 0.55 16.50
CA TYR A 54 0.29 1.06 17.32
C TYR A 54 0.67 2.34 18.07
N LEU A 55 1.88 2.37 18.64
CA LEU A 55 2.38 3.54 19.38
C LEU A 55 2.48 4.79 18.50
N LYS A 56 2.90 4.64 17.24
CA LYS A 56 2.96 5.79 16.30
C LYS A 56 1.56 6.35 16.04
N TYR A 57 0.56 5.50 15.84
CA TYR A 57 -0.81 5.96 15.64
C TYR A 57 -1.36 6.64 16.88
N ARG A 58 -1.17 6.03 18.05
CA ARG A 58 -1.60 6.61 19.32
C ARG A 58 -1.02 8.01 19.50
N LEU A 59 0.31 8.16 19.40
CA LEU A 59 0.97 9.46 19.52
C LEU A 59 0.51 10.47 18.47
N TYR A 60 0.30 10.02 17.23
CA TYR A 60 -0.21 10.87 16.16
C TYR A 60 -1.63 11.39 16.47
N PHE A 61 -2.54 10.52 16.90
CA PHE A 61 -3.91 10.90 17.22
C PHE A 61 -4.00 11.74 18.50
N ASP A 62 -3.19 11.44 19.51
CA ASP A 62 -3.09 12.26 20.73
C ASP A 62 -2.69 13.71 20.37
N LEU A 63 -1.63 13.86 19.56
CA LEU A 63 -1.19 15.17 19.06
C LEU A 63 -2.26 15.85 18.18
N LEU A 64 -2.93 15.08 17.31
CA LEU A 64 -3.97 15.61 16.44
C LEU A 64 -5.12 16.19 17.26
N HIS A 65 -5.59 15.47 18.28
CA HIS A 65 -6.65 15.93 19.16
C HIS A 65 -6.25 17.17 19.96
N GLU A 66 -5.01 17.22 20.45
CA GLU A 66 -4.47 18.41 21.11
C GLU A 66 -4.53 19.64 20.18
N LYS A 67 -4.10 19.49 18.93
CA LYS A 67 -4.14 20.58 17.95
C LYS A 67 -5.55 20.96 17.55
N MET A 68 -6.45 20.00 17.39
CA MET A 68 -7.86 20.29 17.13
C MET A 68 -8.49 21.11 18.26
N ALA A 69 -8.18 20.78 19.52
CA ALA A 69 -8.63 21.56 20.67
C ALA A 69 -7.98 22.95 20.71
N GLN A 70 -6.67 23.04 20.48
CA GLN A 70 -5.90 24.30 20.47
C GLN A 70 -6.48 25.32 19.47
N TYR A 71 -6.86 24.86 18.29
CA TYR A 71 -7.38 25.72 17.21
C TYR A 71 -8.91 25.71 17.12
N ASN A 72 -9.60 25.09 18.06
CA ASN A 72 -11.07 24.96 18.09
C ASN A 72 -11.64 24.42 16.75
N ILE A 73 -10.98 23.43 16.16
CA ILE A 73 -11.38 22.81 14.90
C ILE A 73 -12.58 21.90 15.17
N GLN A 74 -13.74 22.30 14.67
CA GLN A 74 -14.96 21.50 14.75
C GLN A 74 -14.92 20.32 13.76
N ALA A 75 -15.61 19.23 14.08
CA ALA A 75 -15.70 18.04 13.22
C ALA A 75 -16.25 18.36 11.82
N CYS A 76 -17.14 19.34 11.70
CA CYS A 76 -17.62 19.80 10.40
C CYS A 76 -16.53 20.46 9.54
N ASN A 77 -15.36 20.83 10.08
CA ASN A 77 -14.28 21.48 9.35
C ASN A 77 -13.19 20.50 8.86
N THR A 78 -13.33 19.19 9.09
CA THR A 78 -12.35 18.18 8.66
C THR A 78 -12.62 17.65 7.25
N TYR A 79 -12.88 18.56 6.30
CA TYR A 79 -13.43 18.24 4.97
C TYR A 79 -12.53 17.41 4.03
N ASN A 80 -11.31 17.07 4.43
CA ASN A 80 -10.38 16.26 3.62
C ASN A 80 -9.92 14.96 4.30
N MET A 81 -10.37 14.69 5.53
CA MET A 81 -9.99 13.50 6.29
C MET A 81 -11.11 12.45 6.35
N ASP A 82 -12.21 12.68 5.64
CA ASP A 82 -13.34 11.75 5.52
C ASP A 82 -13.10 10.70 4.41
N GLU A 83 -13.99 9.71 4.35
CA GLU A 83 -13.93 8.64 3.34
C GLU A 83 -13.92 9.19 1.91
N LYS A 84 -14.64 10.30 1.67
CA LYS A 84 -14.71 10.94 0.35
C LYS A 84 -13.40 11.64 -0.02
N GLY A 85 -12.77 12.37 0.90
CA GLY A 85 -11.46 12.99 0.70
C GLY A 85 -10.36 11.96 0.43
N PHE A 86 -10.39 10.84 1.16
CA PHE A 86 -9.50 9.70 0.92
C PHE A 86 -9.69 9.12 -0.49
N LEU A 87 -10.93 8.86 -0.90
CA LEU A 87 -11.25 8.35 -2.23
C LEU A 87 -10.83 9.31 -3.34
N ILE A 88 -11.01 10.62 -3.18
CA ILE A 88 -10.53 11.64 -4.12
C ILE A 88 -9.00 11.58 -4.26
N GLY A 89 -8.28 11.42 -3.15
CA GLY A 89 -6.82 11.28 -3.16
C GLY A 89 -6.34 10.03 -3.91
N ILE A 90 -7.04 8.91 -3.78
CA ILE A 90 -6.77 7.69 -4.56
C ILE A 90 -7.07 7.94 -6.04
N LEU A 91 -8.26 8.46 -6.35
CA LEU A 91 -8.74 8.71 -7.71
C LEU A 91 -7.90 9.75 -8.46
N GLY A 92 -7.27 10.69 -7.76
CA GLY A 92 -6.37 11.69 -8.33
C GLY A 92 -5.01 11.11 -8.77
N ARG A 93 -4.58 9.99 -8.19
CA ARG A 93 -3.33 9.30 -8.58
C ARG A 93 -3.51 8.40 -9.81
N SER A 94 -4.75 8.08 -10.16
CA SER A 94 -5.07 7.37 -11.40
C SER A 94 -5.06 8.33 -12.58
N LYS A 95 -4.20 8.07 -13.57
CA LYS A 95 -4.09 8.87 -14.79
C LYS A 95 -5.43 8.82 -15.54
N ARG A 96 -6.20 9.89 -15.51
CA ARG A 96 -7.45 10.00 -16.28
C ARG A 96 -7.12 10.43 -17.70
N ILE A 97 -7.28 9.49 -18.63
CA ILE A 97 -7.18 9.76 -20.07
C ILE A 97 -8.60 10.02 -20.55
N PHE A 98 -8.90 11.28 -20.87
CA PHE A 98 -10.13 11.65 -21.57
C PHE A 98 -9.82 11.81 -23.05
N ASN A 99 -10.70 11.30 -23.90
CA ASN A 99 -10.66 11.65 -25.31
C ASN A 99 -11.14 13.09 -25.45
N ARG A 100 -10.38 13.89 -26.21
CA ARG A 100 -10.81 15.22 -26.63
C ARG A 100 -11.76 15.03 -27.81
N GLU A 101 -13.01 15.44 -27.66
CA GLU A 101 -13.88 15.59 -28.82
C GLU A 101 -13.34 16.75 -29.68
N ILE A 102 -13.24 16.49 -30.98
CA ILE A 102 -12.75 17.44 -32.00
C ILE A 102 -13.88 18.40 -32.36
#